data_AF-A0A2A7RI51-F1
#
_entry.id   AF-A0A2A7RI51-F1
#
_cell.length_a   1.000
_cell.length_b   1.000
_cell.length_c   1.000
_cell.angle_alpha   90.00
_cell.angle_beta   90.00
_cell.angle_gamma   90.00
#
_symmetry.space_group_name_H-M   'P 1'
#
loop_
_entity.id
_entity.type
_entity.pdbx_description
1 polymer ?
#
loop_
_entity_poly.entity_id
_entity_poly.type
_entity_poly.pdbx_seq_one_letter_code
_entity_poly.pdbx_strand_id
1 'polypeptide(L)'
;MLGFSVYLGHDLTSENYNYLLTMRNSGFTCVFTQLAVPDTDSETILNRLADLTNWCQKLDLKIIADVTADDLQDLGINVNSVEQIKSLSLTGLRVDHGFSTDIIAKLSKEMPIVLNASIITQQNIDDLRYSNANFEKLTAGHNFYPRPETGLDAHWMQKKNEWLKQYGLKTAAFISGNGKLRGPIFAGLPTLEKQRYENPLAAILELKDYDCDHIFVGDPQLTRDAIESITNYQKQGAITLHLDTDIPELFGNDWHNRPDVARDVVRLKESRKKMFLSTEPQDNIYARPTGSVTIDNHLYPRYEGEIEITKRDLPCNEKVNVLAQVKDYDLPLLKYVDSDTQIIFRRATKGA
;
A
#
# COMPACT_ATOMS: atom_id res chain seq x y z
N MET A 1 -2.16 -9.84 1.40
CA MET A 1 -1.85 -9.46 2.80
C MET A 1 -1.28 -8.05 2.82
N LEU A 2 -1.62 -7.23 3.82
CA LEU A 2 -0.96 -5.93 4.02
C LEU A 2 0.00 -5.99 5.21
N GLY A 3 1.16 -5.37 5.05
CA GLY A 3 2.16 -5.19 6.10
C GLY A 3 2.76 -3.79 6.11
N PHE A 4 3.59 -3.51 7.10
CA PHE A 4 4.22 -2.21 7.31
C PHE A 4 5.59 -2.35 7.96
N SER A 5 6.45 -1.36 7.78
CA SER A 5 7.83 -1.44 8.23
C SER A 5 8.05 -0.79 9.60
N VAL A 6 8.94 -1.38 10.39
CA VAL A 6 9.47 -0.84 11.64
C VAL A 6 10.99 -1.01 11.59
N TYR A 7 11.74 0.01 11.99
CA TYR A 7 13.20 0.03 11.85
C TYR A 7 13.88 0.09 13.21
N LEU A 8 14.93 -0.72 13.39
CA LEU A 8 15.64 -0.88 14.67
C LEU A 8 16.79 0.11 14.86
N GLY A 9 16.97 1.08 13.95
CA GLY A 9 18.00 2.12 14.04
C GLY A 9 17.75 3.22 15.08
N HIS A 10 16.59 3.20 15.73
CA HIS A 10 16.23 4.14 16.79
C HIS A 10 15.53 3.39 17.92
N ASP A 11 15.45 4.02 19.09
CA ASP A 11 14.74 3.44 20.23
C ASP A 11 13.25 3.25 19.91
N LEU A 12 12.72 2.11 20.35
CA LEU A 12 11.31 1.80 20.24
C LEU A 12 10.57 2.44 21.41
N THR A 13 9.66 3.38 21.10
CA THR A 13 8.91 4.15 22.10
C THR A 13 7.45 3.74 22.16
N SER A 14 6.69 4.34 23.08
CA SER A 14 5.23 4.19 23.14
C SER A 14 4.53 4.67 21.86
N GLU A 15 5.10 5.62 21.12
CA GLU A 15 4.58 6.05 19.83
C GLU A 15 4.66 4.92 18.79
N ASN A 16 5.76 4.17 18.78
CA ASN A 16 5.90 2.99 17.93
C ASN A 16 4.83 1.95 18.27
N TYR A 17 4.65 1.63 19.56
CA TYR A 17 3.61 0.68 19.98
C TYR A 17 2.20 1.13 19.55
N ASN A 18 1.87 2.41 19.72
CA ASN A 18 0.58 2.98 19.28
C ASN A 18 0.40 2.91 17.77
N TYR A 19 1.48 3.09 17.00
CA TYR A 19 1.44 2.94 15.55
C TYR A 19 1.18 1.48 15.15
N LEU A 20 1.84 0.49 15.78
CA LEU A 20 1.56 -0.93 15.55
C LEU A 20 0.09 -1.27 15.82
N LEU A 21 -0.46 -0.78 16.94
CA LEU A 21 -1.87 -1.00 17.30
C LEU A 21 -2.81 -0.37 16.27
N THR A 22 -2.51 0.84 15.80
CA THR A 22 -3.28 1.54 14.78
C THR A 22 -3.30 0.78 13.46
N MET A 23 -2.13 0.34 12.98
CA MET A 23 -1.99 -0.44 11.75
C MET A 23 -2.72 -1.78 11.86
N ARG A 24 -2.59 -2.48 12.99
CA ARG A 24 -3.30 -3.73 13.26
C ARG A 24 -4.82 -3.56 13.19
N ASN A 25 -5.37 -2.55 13.88
CA ASN A 25 -6.80 -2.27 13.87
C ASN A 25 -7.32 -1.81 12.49
N SER A 26 -6.41 -1.38 11.63
CA SER A 26 -6.64 -0.97 10.24
C SER A 26 -6.47 -2.13 9.25
N GLY A 27 -6.28 -3.37 9.72
CA GLY A 27 -6.24 -4.58 8.87
C GLY A 27 -4.85 -4.97 8.36
N PHE A 28 -3.78 -4.34 8.85
CA PHE A 28 -2.41 -4.78 8.59
C PHE A 28 -2.01 -5.90 9.55
N THR A 29 -1.34 -6.93 9.03
CA THR A 29 -1.11 -8.18 9.78
C THR A 29 0.35 -8.60 9.89
N CYS A 30 1.28 -7.86 9.27
CA CYS A 30 2.69 -8.23 9.25
C CYS A 30 3.59 -7.00 9.36
N VAL A 31 4.58 -7.07 10.25
CA VAL A 31 5.68 -6.14 10.37
C VAL A 31 6.84 -6.63 9.51
N PHE A 32 7.44 -5.71 8.75
CA PHE A 32 8.73 -5.88 8.11
C PHE A 32 9.79 -5.10 8.90
N THR A 33 10.97 -5.67 9.10
CA THR A 33 12.11 -4.99 9.71
C THR A 33 13.39 -5.38 9.00
N GLN A 34 14.49 -4.66 9.24
CA GLN A 34 15.82 -5.01 8.75
C GLN A 34 16.77 -5.11 9.92
N LEU A 35 17.64 -6.13 9.92
CA LEU A 35 18.65 -6.28 10.98
C LEU A 35 19.97 -5.59 10.62
N ALA A 36 20.20 -5.29 9.34
CA ALA A 36 21.28 -4.43 8.90
C ALA A 36 21.03 -2.98 9.36
N VAL A 37 21.64 -2.60 10.49
CA VAL A 37 21.51 -1.27 11.08
C VAL A 37 22.90 -0.64 11.18
N PRO A 38 23.23 0.32 10.29
CA PRO A 38 24.51 1.03 10.37
C PRO A 38 24.69 1.71 11.73
N ASP A 39 25.95 1.75 12.20
CA ASP A 39 26.37 2.47 13.40
C ASP A 39 25.63 2.08 14.69
N THR A 40 25.11 0.85 14.77
CA THR A 40 24.44 0.30 15.96
C THR A 40 25.06 -1.05 16.33
N ASP A 41 25.36 -1.26 17.60
CA ASP A 41 25.96 -2.51 18.09
C ASP A 41 24.94 -3.67 18.15
N SER A 42 25.45 -4.90 18.07
CA SER A 42 24.64 -6.12 18.03
C SER A 42 23.74 -6.31 19.25
N GLU A 43 24.19 -5.92 20.45
CA GLU A 43 23.40 -6.05 21.68
C GLU A 43 22.17 -5.12 21.63
N THR A 44 22.37 -3.87 21.21
CA THR A 44 21.28 -2.91 20.99
C THR A 44 20.27 -3.40 19.95
N ILE A 45 20.74 -3.96 18.82
CA ILE A 45 19.86 -4.50 17.77
C ILE A 45 19.03 -5.67 18.32
N LEU A 46 19.65 -6.62 19.02
CA LEU A 46 18.96 -7.78 19.58
C LEU A 46 17.95 -7.39 20.66
N ASN A 47 18.27 -6.43 21.53
CA ASN A 47 17.34 -5.92 22.53
C ASN A 47 16.11 -5.26 21.89
N ARG A 48 16.31 -4.38 20.91
CA ARG A 48 15.20 -3.73 20.17
C ARG A 48 14.38 -4.75 19.38
N LEU A 49 15.02 -5.75 18.79
CA LEU A 49 14.32 -6.85 18.12
C LEU A 49 13.46 -7.66 19.10
N ALA A 50 14.00 -8.00 20.28
CA ALA A 50 13.25 -8.71 21.32
C ALA A 50 12.01 -7.93 21.78
N ASP A 51 12.14 -6.61 21.98
CA ASP A 51 11.00 -5.74 22.29
C ASP A 51 9.96 -5.75 21.16
N LEU A 52 10.39 -5.61 19.90
CA LEU A 52 9.51 -5.60 18.75
C LEU A 52 8.78 -6.93 18.55
N THR A 53 9.48 -8.06 18.67
CA THR A 53 8.87 -9.40 18.57
C THR A 53 7.84 -9.64 19.67
N ASN A 54 8.14 -9.23 20.91
CA ASN A 54 7.21 -9.30 22.04
C ASN A 54 5.95 -8.44 21.79
N TRP A 55 6.09 -7.23 21.26
CA TRP A 55 4.94 -6.39 20.89
C TRP A 55 4.12 -7.02 19.77
N CYS A 56 4.78 -7.56 18.73
CA CYS A 56 4.11 -8.24 17.63
C CYS A 56 3.31 -9.45 18.14
N GLN A 57 3.89 -10.27 19.01
CA GLN A 57 3.21 -11.42 19.61
C GLN A 57 1.95 -11.00 20.41
N LYS A 58 2.06 -9.96 21.24
CA LYS A 58 0.91 -9.42 22.02
C LYS A 58 -0.20 -8.87 21.13
N LEU A 59 0.15 -8.32 19.97
CA LEU A 59 -0.77 -7.73 19.01
C LEU A 59 -1.25 -8.72 17.93
N ASP A 60 -0.81 -9.99 17.98
CA ASP A 60 -1.07 -11.00 16.94
C ASP A 60 -0.63 -10.53 15.54
N LEU A 61 0.53 -9.86 15.49
CA LEU A 61 1.19 -9.45 14.26
C LEU A 61 2.31 -10.43 13.92
N LYS A 62 2.37 -10.80 12.63
CA LYS A 62 3.56 -11.47 12.08
C LYS A 62 4.73 -10.48 12.02
N ILE A 63 5.94 -10.98 12.08
CA ILE A 63 7.17 -10.21 11.84
C ILE A 63 8.12 -10.98 10.92
N ILE A 64 8.61 -10.29 9.90
CA ILE A 64 9.63 -10.75 8.96
C ILE A 64 10.82 -9.79 9.07
N ALA A 65 12.02 -10.33 9.24
CA ALA A 65 13.24 -9.55 9.20
C ALA A 65 14.03 -9.81 7.91
N ASP A 66 14.55 -8.74 7.34
CA ASP A 66 15.49 -8.72 6.21
C ASP A 66 16.91 -8.83 6.73
N VAL A 67 17.63 -9.84 6.24
CA VAL A 67 18.96 -10.20 6.69
C VAL A 67 19.83 -10.74 5.55
N THR A 68 21.11 -10.42 5.62
CA THR A 68 22.18 -11.16 4.95
C THR A 68 22.78 -12.21 5.92
N ALA A 69 23.58 -13.13 5.39
CA ALA A 69 24.34 -14.07 6.22
C ALA A 69 25.34 -13.35 7.14
N ASP A 70 25.97 -12.28 6.63
CA ASP A 70 26.93 -11.48 7.37
C ASP A 70 26.24 -10.74 8.54
N ASP A 71 25.03 -10.18 8.32
CA ASP A 71 24.25 -9.56 9.39
C ASP A 71 23.97 -10.54 10.53
N LEU A 72 23.59 -11.79 10.22
CA LEU A 72 23.36 -12.80 11.25
C LEU A 72 24.66 -13.16 11.98
N GLN A 73 25.77 -13.29 11.26
CA GLN A 73 27.06 -13.60 11.85
C GLN A 73 27.54 -12.47 12.80
N ASP A 74 27.35 -11.21 12.43
CA ASP A 74 27.68 -10.04 13.25
C ASP A 74 26.81 -9.97 14.52
N LEU A 75 25.60 -10.52 14.47
CA LEU A 75 24.72 -10.71 15.63
C LEU A 75 25.07 -11.97 16.46
N GLY A 76 26.11 -12.70 16.10
CA GLY A 76 26.51 -13.95 16.76
C GLY A 76 25.59 -15.15 16.46
N ILE A 77 24.76 -15.05 15.42
CA ILE A 77 23.84 -16.10 14.98
C ILE A 77 24.49 -16.91 13.86
N ASN A 78 24.65 -18.21 14.07
CA ASN A 78 25.13 -19.12 13.03
C ASN A 78 24.09 -19.26 11.93
N VAL A 79 24.40 -18.72 10.74
CA VAL A 79 23.52 -18.76 9.57
C VAL A 79 23.10 -20.18 9.18
N ASN A 80 23.93 -21.19 9.46
CA ASN A 80 23.66 -22.60 9.13
C ASN A 80 22.84 -23.33 10.20
N SER A 81 22.52 -22.68 11.32
CA SER A 81 21.71 -23.24 12.41
C SER A 81 20.28 -22.72 12.38
N VAL A 82 19.36 -23.57 11.94
CA VAL A 82 17.91 -23.29 11.97
C VAL A 82 17.44 -22.95 13.39
N GLU A 83 17.99 -23.61 14.42
CA GLU A 83 17.61 -23.39 15.81
C GLU A 83 18.01 -22.00 16.31
N GLN A 84 19.23 -21.53 15.97
CA GLN A 84 19.68 -20.19 16.34
C GLN A 84 18.94 -19.09 15.57
N ILE A 85 18.56 -19.33 14.32
CA ILE A 85 17.70 -18.39 13.59
C ILE A 85 16.32 -18.32 14.26
N LYS A 86 15.76 -19.46 14.67
CA LYS A 86 14.47 -19.52 15.38
C LYS A 86 14.50 -18.83 16.75
N SER A 87 15.65 -18.75 17.43
CA SER A 87 15.73 -18.04 18.72
C SER A 87 15.50 -16.53 18.61
N LEU A 88 15.57 -15.95 17.40
CA LEU A 88 15.20 -14.56 17.15
C LEU A 88 13.68 -14.31 17.27
N SER A 89 12.86 -15.35 17.46
CA SER A 89 11.40 -15.25 17.64
C SER A 89 10.68 -14.53 16.48
N LEU A 90 11.27 -14.60 15.29
CA LEU A 90 10.66 -14.10 14.05
C LEU A 90 9.63 -15.09 13.52
N THR A 91 8.58 -14.57 12.88
CA THR A 91 7.60 -15.44 12.20
C THR A 91 8.01 -15.82 10.79
N GLY A 92 9.00 -15.15 10.22
CA GLY A 92 9.58 -15.45 8.91
C GLY A 92 10.85 -14.64 8.68
N LEU A 93 11.56 -14.97 7.61
CA LEU A 93 12.85 -14.36 7.28
C LEU A 93 12.89 -13.97 5.80
N ARG A 94 13.32 -12.74 5.50
CA ARG A 94 13.73 -12.36 4.15
C ARG A 94 15.23 -12.55 4.04
N VAL A 95 15.61 -13.52 3.22
CA VAL A 95 17.01 -13.89 2.99
C VAL A 95 17.51 -13.15 1.76
N ASP A 96 18.51 -12.30 1.95
CA ASP A 96 19.18 -11.62 0.85
C ASP A 96 20.47 -12.39 0.49
N HIS A 97 21.65 -11.78 0.61
CA HIS A 97 22.91 -12.42 0.22
C HIS A 97 23.49 -13.37 1.28
N GLY A 98 24.23 -14.39 0.82
CA GLY A 98 25.07 -15.26 1.66
C GLY A 98 24.44 -16.56 2.17
N PHE A 99 23.15 -16.80 1.90
CA PHE A 99 22.48 -18.05 2.29
C PHE A 99 22.66 -19.15 1.24
N SER A 100 22.99 -20.37 1.67
CA SER A 100 23.00 -21.54 0.78
C SER A 100 21.58 -22.03 0.47
N THR A 101 21.39 -22.65 -0.69
CA THR A 101 20.08 -23.23 -1.03
C THR A 101 19.60 -24.27 -0.01
N ASP A 102 20.53 -25.06 0.54
CA ASP A 102 20.21 -26.08 1.53
C ASP A 102 19.69 -25.49 2.84
N ILE A 103 20.26 -24.37 3.31
CA ILE A 103 19.75 -23.72 4.52
C ILE A 103 18.39 -23.06 4.26
N ILE A 104 18.20 -22.44 3.10
CA ILE A 104 16.90 -21.88 2.69
C ILE A 104 15.83 -22.98 2.65
N ALA A 105 16.15 -24.14 2.07
CA ALA A 105 15.24 -25.27 2.01
C ALA A 105 14.87 -25.80 3.40
N LYS A 106 15.84 -25.90 4.33
CA LYS A 106 15.57 -26.29 5.73
C LYS A 106 14.71 -25.26 6.45
N LEU A 107 15.05 -23.97 6.34
CA LEU A 107 14.30 -22.88 6.97
C LEU A 107 12.86 -22.81 6.44
N SER A 108 12.65 -23.01 5.14
CA SER A 108 11.31 -23.00 4.53
C SER A 108 10.37 -24.08 5.09
N LYS A 109 10.89 -25.16 5.67
CA LYS A 109 10.05 -26.20 6.32
C LYS A 109 9.52 -25.71 7.67
N GLU A 110 10.30 -24.88 8.35
CA GLU A 110 9.97 -24.33 9.67
C GLU A 110 9.12 -23.06 9.56
N MET A 111 9.51 -22.10 8.72
CA MET A 111 8.90 -20.77 8.65
C MET A 111 8.79 -20.24 7.21
N PRO A 112 7.92 -19.25 6.95
CA PRO A 112 7.95 -18.46 5.73
C PRO A 112 9.31 -17.85 5.42
N ILE A 113 9.77 -18.00 4.18
CA ILE A 113 11.00 -17.40 3.67
C ILE A 113 10.70 -16.50 2.47
N VAL A 114 11.20 -15.27 2.52
CA VAL A 114 11.12 -14.32 1.42
C VAL A 114 12.47 -14.29 0.70
N LEU A 115 12.47 -14.69 -0.56
CA LEU A 115 13.60 -14.63 -1.48
C LEU A 115 13.63 -13.27 -2.18
N ASN A 116 14.81 -12.83 -2.59
CA ASN A 116 14.94 -11.61 -3.39
C ASN A 116 14.43 -11.83 -4.82
N ALA A 117 13.28 -11.24 -5.15
CA ALA A 117 12.63 -11.40 -6.46
C ALA A 117 13.46 -10.85 -7.62
N SER A 118 14.31 -9.85 -7.38
CA SER A 118 15.05 -9.16 -8.44
C SER A 118 16.22 -9.99 -8.97
N ILE A 119 16.78 -10.88 -8.16
CA ILE A 119 17.98 -11.68 -8.51
C ILE A 119 17.71 -13.18 -8.64
N ILE A 120 16.53 -13.66 -8.25
CA ILE A 120 16.20 -15.09 -8.37
C ILE A 120 16.16 -15.54 -9.84
N THR A 121 16.84 -16.65 -10.11
CA THR A 121 16.98 -17.27 -11.44
C THR A 121 16.25 -18.62 -11.52
N GLN A 122 16.13 -19.17 -12.72
CA GLN A 122 15.62 -20.53 -12.92
C GLN A 122 16.44 -21.56 -12.14
N GLN A 123 17.78 -21.45 -12.18
CA GLN A 123 18.66 -22.36 -11.48
C GLN A 123 18.40 -22.35 -9.97
N ASN A 124 18.18 -21.16 -9.38
CA ASN A 124 17.85 -21.09 -7.94
C ASN A 124 16.55 -21.82 -7.60
N ILE A 125 15.54 -21.74 -8.48
CA ILE A 125 14.26 -22.45 -8.29
C ILE A 125 14.48 -23.96 -8.40
N ASP A 126 15.26 -24.42 -9.38
CA ASP A 126 15.55 -25.83 -9.59
C ASP A 126 16.35 -26.41 -8.42
N ASP A 127 17.35 -25.67 -7.92
CA ASP A 127 18.12 -26.04 -6.74
C ASP A 127 17.23 -26.13 -5.49
N LEU A 128 16.30 -25.18 -5.29
CA LEU A 128 15.36 -25.22 -4.18
C LEU A 128 14.43 -26.44 -4.24
N ARG A 129 13.99 -26.81 -5.44
CA ARG A 129 13.20 -28.04 -5.65
C ARG A 129 14.03 -29.29 -5.34
N TYR A 130 15.27 -29.33 -5.82
CA TYR A 130 16.19 -30.44 -5.57
C TYR A 130 16.47 -30.60 -4.06
N SER A 131 16.67 -29.51 -3.33
CA SER A 131 16.84 -29.51 -1.86
C SER A 131 15.52 -29.71 -1.08
N ASN A 132 14.40 -30.00 -1.76
CA ASN A 132 13.08 -30.21 -1.17
C ASN A 132 12.60 -29.04 -0.30
N ALA A 133 12.77 -27.79 -0.77
CA ALA A 133 12.22 -26.62 -0.12
C ALA A 133 10.67 -26.66 -0.13
N ASN A 134 10.04 -26.08 0.90
CA ASN A 134 8.59 -25.96 0.96
C ASN A 134 8.12 -24.69 0.23
N PHE A 135 7.74 -24.82 -1.04
CA PHE A 135 7.29 -23.71 -1.89
C PHE A 135 6.03 -23.00 -1.38
N GLU A 136 5.17 -23.64 -0.58
CA GLU A 136 3.99 -22.98 0.00
C GLU A 136 4.37 -21.90 1.03
N LYS A 137 5.57 -22.04 1.61
CA LYS A 137 6.19 -21.10 2.55
C LYS A 137 7.20 -20.17 1.87
N LEU A 138 7.40 -20.26 0.56
CA LEU A 138 8.29 -19.36 -0.18
C LEU A 138 7.51 -18.19 -0.78
N THR A 139 8.08 -17.00 -0.65
CA THR A 139 7.62 -15.77 -1.30
C THR A 139 8.81 -15.13 -2.01
N ALA A 140 8.61 -14.58 -3.19
CA ALA A 140 9.59 -13.74 -3.87
C ALA A 140 9.24 -12.27 -3.62
N GLY A 141 10.05 -11.58 -2.81
CA GLY A 141 9.85 -10.18 -2.47
C GLY A 141 10.78 -9.25 -3.26
N HIS A 142 10.18 -8.29 -3.97
CA HIS A 142 10.89 -7.19 -4.61
C HIS A 142 11.52 -6.26 -3.58
N ASN A 143 12.56 -5.54 -3.99
CA ASN A 143 13.18 -4.49 -3.18
C ASN A 143 12.28 -3.25 -3.12
N PHE A 144 12.56 -2.37 -2.16
CA PHE A 144 12.21 -0.96 -2.25
C PHE A 144 13.43 -0.13 -2.68
N TYR A 145 13.19 1.08 -3.19
CA TYR A 145 14.21 1.91 -3.84
C TYR A 145 14.25 3.32 -3.23
N PRO A 146 15.17 3.58 -2.27
CA PRO A 146 15.30 4.87 -1.60
C PRO A 146 15.76 6.02 -2.51
N ARG A 147 16.55 5.70 -3.54
CA ARG A 147 17.04 6.69 -4.52
C ARG A 147 15.92 6.94 -5.54
N PRO A 148 15.53 8.19 -5.80
CA PRO A 148 14.65 8.53 -6.92
C PRO A 148 15.16 7.97 -8.24
N GLU A 149 14.24 7.72 -9.16
CA GLU A 149 14.48 7.26 -10.53
C GLU A 149 15.03 5.83 -10.66
N THR A 150 15.12 5.07 -9.55
CA THR A 150 15.67 3.70 -9.57
C THR A 150 14.69 2.60 -9.21
N GLY A 151 13.44 2.95 -8.88
CA GLY A 151 12.35 2.00 -8.74
C GLY A 151 12.11 1.22 -10.03
N LEU A 152 11.47 0.07 -9.89
CA LEU A 152 11.20 -0.82 -11.01
C LEU A 152 10.21 -0.22 -11.99
N ASP A 153 10.40 -0.58 -13.26
CA ASP A 153 9.38 -0.45 -14.30
C ASP A 153 8.23 -1.43 -14.04
N ALA A 154 7.00 -0.97 -14.27
CA ALA A 154 5.79 -1.73 -13.95
C ALA A 154 5.59 -2.96 -14.86
N HIS A 155 5.93 -2.84 -16.14
CA HIS A 155 5.83 -3.94 -17.11
C HIS A 155 6.87 -5.01 -16.82
N TRP A 156 8.08 -4.59 -16.46
CA TRP A 156 9.12 -5.51 -16.02
C TRP A 156 8.68 -6.29 -14.77
N MET A 157 8.14 -5.60 -13.75
CA MET A 157 7.67 -6.24 -12.52
C MET A 157 6.53 -7.22 -12.81
N GLN A 158 5.55 -6.84 -13.64
CA GLN A 158 4.44 -7.72 -14.02
C GLN A 158 4.94 -9.03 -14.66
N LYS A 159 5.83 -8.94 -15.65
CA LYS A 159 6.43 -10.13 -16.28
C LYS A 159 7.19 -10.99 -15.27
N LYS A 160 7.91 -10.36 -14.34
CA LYS A 160 8.64 -11.10 -13.30
C LYS A 160 7.67 -11.81 -12.36
N ASN A 161 6.58 -11.16 -11.95
CA ASN A 161 5.54 -11.76 -11.11
C ASN A 161 4.84 -12.94 -11.81
N GLU A 162 4.45 -12.78 -13.07
CA GLU A 162 3.86 -13.85 -13.88
C GLU A 162 4.79 -15.07 -13.95
N TRP A 163 6.08 -14.85 -14.22
CA TRP A 163 7.08 -15.92 -14.23
C TRP A 163 7.23 -16.59 -12.85
N LEU A 164 7.33 -15.83 -11.76
CA LEU A 164 7.43 -16.37 -10.40
C LEU A 164 6.22 -17.24 -10.03
N LYS A 165 5.01 -16.80 -10.40
CA LYS A 165 3.77 -17.52 -10.13
C LYS A 165 3.69 -18.86 -10.86
N GLN A 166 4.32 -19.02 -12.02
CA GLN A 166 4.39 -20.32 -12.72
C GLN A 166 5.10 -21.41 -11.88
N TYR A 167 5.93 -21.02 -10.91
CA TYR A 167 6.62 -21.93 -10.00
C TYR A 167 5.93 -22.08 -8.64
N GLY A 168 4.75 -21.47 -8.46
CA GLY A 168 3.99 -21.51 -7.21
C GLY A 168 4.51 -20.56 -6.13
N LEU A 169 5.38 -19.61 -6.48
CA LEU A 169 5.85 -18.59 -5.54
C LEU A 169 4.81 -17.48 -5.38
N LYS A 170 4.56 -17.09 -4.13
CA LYS A 170 3.87 -15.83 -3.84
C LYS A 170 4.81 -14.66 -4.13
N THR A 171 4.25 -13.47 -4.32
CA THR A 171 5.01 -12.25 -4.61
C THR A 171 4.80 -11.20 -3.53
N ALA A 172 5.84 -10.40 -3.26
CA ALA A 172 5.74 -9.27 -2.35
C ALA A 172 6.37 -8.00 -2.94
N ALA A 173 5.80 -6.84 -2.62
CA ALA A 173 6.30 -5.54 -3.04
C ALA A 173 6.02 -4.47 -1.97
N PHE A 174 6.63 -3.30 -2.15
CA PHE A 174 6.52 -2.17 -1.24
C PHE A 174 5.85 -0.97 -1.90
N ILE A 175 4.98 -0.29 -1.16
CA ILE A 175 4.54 1.08 -1.46
C ILE A 175 5.34 2.07 -0.60
N SER A 176 5.46 3.31 -1.08
CA SER A 176 5.98 4.39 -0.24
C SER A 176 4.99 4.69 0.90
N GLY A 177 5.51 5.11 2.05
CA GLY A 177 4.68 5.81 3.02
C GLY A 177 4.55 7.29 2.67
N ASN A 178 3.70 7.99 3.41
CA ASN A 178 3.45 9.43 3.25
C ASN A 178 3.42 10.20 4.58
N GLY A 179 3.74 9.54 5.71
CA GLY A 179 3.94 10.18 7.01
C GLY A 179 5.43 10.46 7.24
N LYS A 180 6.01 9.82 8.25
CA LYS A 180 7.47 9.81 8.45
C LYS A 180 8.15 8.96 7.39
N LEU A 181 8.94 9.60 6.54
CA LEU A 181 9.77 8.96 5.51
C LEU A 181 11.13 8.51 6.08
N ARG A 182 11.70 7.45 5.50
CA ARG A 182 13.01 6.95 5.93
C ARG A 182 14.15 7.80 5.35
N GLY A 183 15.11 8.13 6.21
CA GLY A 183 16.38 8.72 5.78
C GLY A 183 17.28 7.72 5.04
N PRO A 184 18.41 8.18 4.49
CA PRO A 184 18.88 9.57 4.50
C PRO A 184 18.25 10.44 3.40
N ILE A 185 17.54 9.83 2.43
CA ILE A 185 17.05 10.55 1.24
C ILE A 185 15.66 11.16 1.45
N PHE A 186 14.81 10.54 2.29
CA PHE A 186 13.45 11.01 2.58
C PHE A 186 12.59 11.19 1.31
N ALA A 187 12.77 10.32 0.31
CA ALA A 187 12.07 10.35 -0.97
C ALA A 187 11.18 9.13 -1.20
N GLY A 188 10.75 8.48 -0.12
CA GLY A 188 9.89 7.30 -0.15
C GLY A 188 10.62 5.99 -0.48
N LEU A 189 10.00 4.89 -0.10
CA LEU A 189 10.51 3.52 -0.30
C LEU A 189 9.54 2.66 -1.14
N PRO A 190 9.24 3.06 -2.40
CA PRO A 190 8.40 2.25 -3.28
C PRO A 190 9.21 1.12 -3.93
N THR A 191 8.52 0.08 -4.40
CA THR A 191 9.05 -0.88 -5.38
C THR A 191 8.98 -0.32 -6.80
N LEU A 192 7.83 0.23 -7.20
CA LEU A 192 7.64 0.82 -8.53
C LEU A 192 7.95 2.31 -8.54
N GLU A 193 8.73 2.78 -9.51
CA GLU A 193 9.13 4.20 -9.55
C GLU A 193 7.92 5.14 -9.68
N LYS A 194 6.93 4.76 -10.49
CA LYS A 194 5.70 5.55 -10.68
C LYS A 194 4.89 5.75 -9.40
N GLN A 195 5.13 4.94 -8.36
CA GLN A 195 4.38 4.98 -7.10
C GLN A 195 5.07 5.83 -6.01
N ARG A 196 6.19 6.48 -6.32
CA ARG A 196 7.02 7.15 -5.29
C ARG A 196 6.28 8.18 -4.45
N TYR A 197 5.37 8.93 -5.06
CA TYR A 197 4.55 9.95 -4.41
C TYR A 197 3.06 9.69 -4.60
N GLU A 198 2.72 8.45 -4.95
CA GLU A 198 1.35 8.03 -5.23
C GLU A 198 0.54 7.89 -3.94
N ASN A 199 -0.78 8.08 -4.03
CA ASN A 199 -1.66 7.81 -2.91
C ASN A 199 -1.48 6.35 -2.42
N PRO A 200 -1.27 6.11 -1.12
CA PRO A 200 -1.01 4.78 -0.59
C PRO A 200 -2.07 3.73 -0.95
N LEU A 201 -3.36 4.09 -0.95
CA LEU A 201 -4.42 3.18 -1.37
C LEU A 201 -4.34 2.90 -2.87
N ALA A 202 -4.14 3.92 -3.71
CA ALA A 202 -4.00 3.75 -5.15
C ALA A 202 -2.82 2.84 -5.50
N ALA A 203 -1.68 3.02 -4.83
CA ALA A 203 -0.48 2.20 -4.96
C ALA A 203 -0.72 0.75 -4.52
N ILE A 204 -1.42 0.53 -3.40
CA ILE A 204 -1.83 -0.82 -2.95
C ILE A 204 -2.68 -1.51 -4.00
N LEU A 205 -3.70 -0.83 -4.52
CA LEU A 205 -4.61 -1.41 -5.52
C LEU A 205 -3.87 -1.72 -6.82
N GLU A 206 -2.93 -0.87 -7.22
CA GLU A 206 -2.16 -1.08 -8.44
C GLU A 206 -1.20 -2.26 -8.31
N LEU A 207 -0.58 -2.46 -7.15
CA LEU A 207 0.24 -3.66 -6.92
C LEU A 207 -0.62 -4.94 -6.95
N LYS A 208 -1.88 -4.88 -6.51
CA LYS A 208 -2.81 -6.02 -6.66
C LYS A 208 -3.14 -6.30 -8.13
N ASP A 209 -3.31 -5.26 -8.96
CA ASP A 209 -3.49 -5.42 -10.41
C ASP A 209 -2.26 -6.09 -11.06
N TYR A 210 -1.07 -5.87 -10.50
CA TYR A 210 0.17 -6.57 -10.87
C TYR A 210 0.41 -7.87 -10.10
N ASP A 211 -0.67 -8.49 -9.61
CA ASP A 211 -0.63 -9.84 -9.04
C ASP A 211 0.20 -9.97 -7.74
N CYS A 212 0.50 -8.87 -7.04
CA CYS A 212 1.24 -8.90 -5.77
C CYS A 212 0.39 -9.45 -4.61
N ASP A 213 0.82 -10.57 -4.02
CA ASP A 213 0.12 -11.25 -2.92
C ASP A 213 0.31 -10.54 -1.57
N HIS A 214 1.50 -9.99 -1.34
CA HIS A 214 1.89 -9.30 -0.12
C HIS A 214 2.35 -7.87 -0.43
N ILE A 215 1.76 -6.88 0.22
CA ILE A 215 2.11 -5.48 0.00
C ILE A 215 2.49 -4.87 1.34
N PHE A 216 3.67 -4.26 1.39
CA PHE A 216 4.21 -3.62 2.58
C PHE A 216 4.31 -2.12 2.41
N VAL A 217 4.09 -1.35 3.47
CA VAL A 217 4.54 0.04 3.53
C VAL A 217 6.03 0.04 3.81
N GLY A 218 6.83 0.57 2.89
CA GLY A 218 8.28 0.65 3.02
C GLY A 218 8.70 1.66 4.09
N ASP A 219 8.16 2.89 4.05
CA ASP A 219 8.53 3.92 5.01
C ASP A 219 8.00 3.66 6.44
N PRO A 220 8.59 4.29 7.46
CA PRO A 220 8.20 4.11 8.85
C PRO A 220 6.72 4.38 9.15
N GLN A 221 6.09 5.36 8.48
CA GLN A 221 4.72 5.75 8.79
C GLN A 221 3.88 6.15 7.57
N LEU A 222 2.59 5.82 7.66
CA LEU A 222 1.51 6.46 6.91
C LEU A 222 0.90 7.61 7.71
N THR A 223 0.30 8.59 7.02
CA THR A 223 -0.55 9.59 7.66
C THR A 223 -1.82 8.92 8.22
N ARG A 224 -2.44 9.55 9.22
CA ARG A 224 -3.73 9.07 9.75
C ARG A 224 -4.81 9.01 8.68
N ASP A 225 -4.81 9.99 7.77
CA ASP A 225 -5.75 10.06 6.66
C ASP A 225 -5.59 8.89 5.66
N ALA A 226 -4.34 8.54 5.32
CA ALA A 226 -4.07 7.38 4.48
C ALA A 226 -4.50 6.07 5.16
N ILE A 227 -4.23 5.93 6.46
CA ILE A 227 -4.65 4.76 7.24
C ILE A 227 -6.18 4.64 7.26
N GLU A 228 -6.89 5.75 7.46
CA GLU A 228 -8.36 5.77 7.46
C GLU A 228 -8.92 5.41 6.08
N SER A 229 -8.35 5.98 5.01
CA SER A 229 -8.76 5.68 3.63
C SER A 229 -8.54 4.20 3.27
N ILE A 230 -7.41 3.62 3.66
CA ILE A 230 -7.14 2.17 3.50
C ILE A 230 -8.13 1.35 4.32
N THR A 231 -8.43 1.76 5.55
CA THR A 231 -9.37 1.07 6.44
C THR A 231 -10.79 1.06 5.86
N ASN A 232 -11.26 2.20 5.35
CA ASN A 232 -12.56 2.33 4.69
C ASN A 232 -12.62 1.40 3.47
N TYR A 233 -11.58 1.37 2.65
CA TYR A 233 -11.54 0.46 1.52
C TYR A 233 -11.57 -1.01 1.96
N GLN A 234 -10.76 -1.40 2.95
CA GLN A 234 -10.68 -2.80 3.39
C GLN A 234 -11.98 -3.30 4.03
N LYS A 235 -12.71 -2.47 4.78
CA LYS A 235 -13.91 -2.88 5.50
C LYS A 235 -15.17 -2.90 4.63
N GLN A 236 -15.28 -1.96 3.69
CA GLN A 236 -16.54 -1.70 2.96
C GLN A 236 -16.34 -1.43 1.47
N GLY A 237 -15.12 -1.50 0.94
CA GLY A 237 -14.84 -1.20 -0.47
C GLY A 237 -15.03 0.27 -0.83
N ALA A 238 -15.01 1.17 0.16
CA ALA A 238 -15.22 2.59 -0.06
C ALA A 238 -13.94 3.30 -0.55
N ILE A 239 -14.12 4.24 -1.48
CA ILE A 239 -13.06 5.13 -1.97
C ILE A 239 -13.23 6.50 -1.32
N THR A 240 -12.21 6.93 -0.58
CA THR A 240 -12.12 8.28 -0.02
C THR A 240 -11.56 9.23 -1.08
N LEU A 241 -12.21 10.38 -1.30
CA LEU A 241 -11.76 11.44 -2.20
C LEU A 241 -11.73 12.79 -1.49
N HIS A 242 -10.63 13.51 -1.60
CA HIS A 242 -10.43 14.83 -1.04
C HIS A 242 -10.81 15.91 -2.04
N LEU A 243 -11.61 16.88 -1.59
CA LEU A 243 -12.05 18.00 -2.40
C LEU A 243 -11.24 19.25 -2.09
N ASP A 244 -10.98 20.06 -3.13
CA ASP A 244 -10.37 21.38 -3.01
C ASP A 244 -11.28 22.44 -2.37
N THR A 245 -12.58 22.19 -2.40
CA THR A 245 -13.64 23.07 -1.93
C THR A 245 -14.46 22.38 -0.84
N ASP A 246 -14.76 23.12 0.24
CA ASP A 246 -15.57 22.63 1.35
C ASP A 246 -17.05 22.72 0.97
N ILE A 247 -17.66 21.57 0.68
CA ILE A 247 -19.10 21.44 0.39
C ILE A 247 -19.71 20.55 1.48
N PRO A 248 -20.21 21.13 2.59
CA PRO A 248 -20.72 20.38 3.74
C PRO A 248 -21.74 19.31 3.40
N GLU A 249 -22.58 19.55 2.39
CA GLU A 249 -23.63 18.64 1.93
C GLU A 249 -23.07 17.35 1.32
N LEU A 250 -21.85 17.37 0.80
CA LEU A 250 -21.17 16.16 0.31
C LEU A 250 -20.56 15.34 1.45
N PHE A 251 -20.24 15.97 2.58
CA PHE A 251 -19.59 15.30 3.71
C PHE A 251 -20.59 14.62 4.64
N GLY A 252 -20.21 13.48 5.21
CA GLY A 252 -21.04 12.73 6.17
C GLY A 252 -22.31 12.10 5.55
N ASN A 253 -22.37 12.04 4.23
CA ASN A 253 -23.47 11.47 3.47
C ASN A 253 -23.04 10.18 2.76
N ASP A 254 -23.98 9.23 2.65
CA ASP A 254 -23.77 8.05 1.83
C ASP A 254 -23.89 8.40 0.35
N TRP A 255 -22.82 8.11 -0.38
CA TRP A 255 -22.76 8.22 -1.84
C TRP A 255 -22.27 6.92 -2.41
N HIS A 256 -22.92 6.43 -3.45
CA HIS A 256 -22.41 5.29 -4.20
C HIS A 256 -22.47 5.58 -5.69
N ASN A 257 -21.49 5.05 -6.41
CA ASN A 257 -21.60 4.96 -7.84
C ASN A 257 -22.82 4.11 -8.22
N ARG A 258 -23.45 4.43 -9.33
CA ARG A 258 -24.52 3.62 -9.89
C ARG A 258 -24.00 2.23 -10.33
N PRO A 259 -24.87 1.20 -10.32
CA PRO A 259 -24.49 -0.14 -10.78
C PRO A 259 -24.23 -0.21 -12.29
N ASP A 260 -24.92 0.63 -13.08
CA ASP A 260 -24.64 0.83 -14.49
C ASP A 260 -23.47 1.81 -14.68
N VAL A 261 -22.25 1.28 -14.53
CA VAL A 261 -21.00 2.06 -14.53
C VAL A 261 -20.80 2.79 -15.84
N ALA A 262 -20.74 4.12 -15.77
CA ALA A 262 -20.43 4.96 -16.91
C ALA A 262 -18.92 5.02 -17.15
N ARG A 263 -18.55 5.10 -18.44
CA ARG A 263 -17.16 5.16 -18.90
C ARG A 263 -16.47 6.47 -18.49
N ASP A 264 -17.21 7.57 -18.46
CA ASP A 264 -16.68 8.94 -18.41
C ASP A 264 -16.83 9.60 -17.04
N VAL A 265 -17.75 9.11 -16.22
CA VAL A 265 -18.13 9.73 -14.96
C VAL A 265 -18.52 8.68 -13.92
N VAL A 266 -18.27 8.97 -12.66
CA VAL A 266 -18.91 8.32 -11.51
C VAL A 266 -20.22 9.05 -11.28
N ARG A 267 -21.34 8.32 -11.17
CA ARG A 267 -22.68 8.91 -11.01
C ARG A 267 -23.22 8.57 -9.64
N LEU A 268 -23.45 9.57 -8.78
CA LEU A 268 -23.86 9.32 -7.41
C LEU A 268 -25.36 9.01 -7.33
N LYS A 269 -25.72 7.76 -7.02
CA LYS A 269 -27.10 7.27 -7.12
C LYS A 269 -28.09 8.01 -6.22
N GLU A 270 -27.63 8.54 -5.09
CA GLU A 270 -28.46 9.21 -4.08
C GLU A 270 -28.73 10.69 -4.41
N SER A 271 -27.96 11.29 -5.31
CA SER A 271 -27.90 12.75 -5.54
C SER A 271 -29.26 13.38 -5.84
N ARG A 272 -29.94 12.91 -6.88
CA ARG A 272 -31.28 13.39 -7.30
C ARG A 272 -32.38 13.16 -6.27
N LYS A 273 -32.21 12.22 -5.34
CA LYS A 273 -33.17 12.00 -4.25
C LYS A 273 -32.92 12.94 -3.08
N LYS A 274 -31.64 13.24 -2.82
CA LYS A 274 -31.21 14.08 -1.70
C LYS A 274 -31.41 15.58 -1.99
N MET A 275 -31.11 16.04 -3.21
CA MET A 275 -31.32 17.43 -3.65
C MET A 275 -30.82 18.49 -2.64
N PHE A 276 -29.62 18.28 -2.08
CA PHE A 276 -29.08 19.17 -1.05
C PHE A 276 -28.47 20.46 -1.60
N LEU A 277 -28.11 20.48 -2.87
CA LEU A 277 -27.36 21.56 -3.50
C LEU A 277 -28.22 22.32 -4.52
N SER A 278 -27.89 23.60 -4.72
CA SER A 278 -28.57 24.44 -5.72
C SER A 278 -28.33 23.92 -7.15
N THR A 279 -29.39 23.96 -7.94
CA THR A 279 -29.42 23.61 -9.37
C THR A 279 -29.63 24.83 -10.26
N GLU A 280 -29.41 26.04 -9.73
CA GLU A 280 -29.35 27.25 -10.56
C GLU A 280 -28.07 27.25 -11.42
N PRO A 281 -28.16 27.51 -12.74
CA PRO A 281 -27.02 27.60 -13.62
C PRO A 281 -25.97 28.59 -13.11
N GLN A 282 -24.71 28.18 -13.14
CA GLN A 282 -23.59 29.09 -12.87
C GLN A 282 -23.45 30.10 -14.02
N ASP A 283 -23.09 31.34 -13.69
CA ASP A 283 -22.87 32.41 -14.69
C ASP A 283 -21.77 32.04 -15.70
N ASN A 284 -20.75 31.31 -15.23
CA ASN A 284 -19.63 30.85 -16.04
C ASN A 284 -19.78 29.36 -16.33
N ILE A 285 -19.54 28.98 -17.59
CA ILE A 285 -19.56 27.58 -18.02
C ILE A 285 -18.13 27.05 -18.06
N TYR A 286 -17.81 26.16 -17.15
CA TYR A 286 -16.46 25.63 -16.98
C TYR A 286 -16.25 24.34 -17.76
N ALA A 287 -15.01 24.12 -18.22
CA ALA A 287 -14.56 22.79 -18.61
C ALA A 287 -14.53 21.87 -17.38
N ARG A 288 -14.58 20.56 -17.60
CA ARG A 288 -14.67 19.56 -16.53
C ARG A 288 -13.48 18.60 -16.63
N PRO A 289 -12.27 19.03 -16.25
CA PRO A 289 -11.10 18.14 -16.22
C PRO A 289 -11.37 16.92 -15.32
N THR A 290 -10.58 15.87 -15.47
CA THR A 290 -10.68 14.65 -14.65
C THR A 290 -10.71 14.99 -13.15
N GLY A 291 -11.66 14.43 -12.40
CA GLY A 291 -11.87 14.70 -10.98
C GLY A 291 -12.78 15.88 -10.67
N SER A 292 -13.33 16.57 -11.66
CA SER A 292 -14.37 17.58 -11.43
C SER A 292 -15.61 16.93 -10.80
N VAL A 293 -16.02 17.45 -9.65
CA VAL A 293 -17.29 17.14 -9.01
C VAL A 293 -18.32 18.13 -9.53
N THR A 294 -19.41 17.62 -10.08
CA THR A 294 -20.38 18.41 -10.82
C THR A 294 -21.81 18.12 -10.37
N ILE A 295 -22.73 19.02 -10.67
CA ILE A 295 -24.17 18.80 -10.53
C ILE A 295 -24.90 19.26 -11.77
N ASP A 296 -25.81 18.42 -12.26
CA ASP A 296 -26.72 18.77 -13.35
C ASP A 296 -27.71 19.84 -12.85
N ASN A 297 -27.77 20.98 -13.55
CA ASN A 297 -28.63 22.12 -13.20
C ASN A 297 -30.02 21.99 -13.85
N HIS A 298 -30.93 22.93 -13.59
CA HIS A 298 -32.33 22.83 -14.06
C HIS A 298 -32.48 22.82 -15.60
N LEU A 299 -31.44 23.21 -16.36
CA LEU A 299 -31.42 23.10 -17.82
C LEU A 299 -31.23 21.64 -18.29
N TYR A 300 -30.99 20.69 -17.37
CA TYR A 300 -30.88 19.27 -17.62
C TYR A 300 -32.07 18.47 -17.01
N PRO A 301 -33.27 18.54 -17.60
CA PRO A 301 -34.55 18.35 -16.88
C PRO A 301 -34.61 17.10 -16.00
N ARG A 302 -34.76 15.90 -16.58
CA ARG A 302 -34.89 14.65 -15.80
C ARG A 302 -33.62 14.27 -15.02
N TYR A 303 -32.52 14.97 -15.25
CA TYR A 303 -31.22 14.72 -14.63
C TYR A 303 -30.86 15.79 -13.59
N GLU A 304 -31.68 16.83 -13.44
CA GLU A 304 -31.47 17.90 -12.47
C GLU A 304 -31.16 17.32 -11.08
N GLY A 305 -30.10 17.83 -10.48
CA GLY A 305 -29.59 17.40 -9.19
C GLY A 305 -28.70 16.16 -9.23
N GLU A 306 -28.40 15.59 -10.40
CA GLU A 306 -27.46 14.47 -10.50
C GLU A 306 -26.03 14.95 -10.23
N ILE A 307 -25.38 14.36 -9.23
CA ILE A 307 -23.98 14.66 -8.89
C ILE A 307 -23.09 13.64 -9.56
N GLU A 308 -22.07 14.12 -10.27
CA GLU A 308 -21.11 13.30 -10.99
C GLU A 308 -19.67 13.66 -10.63
N ILE A 309 -18.75 12.70 -10.78
CA ILE A 309 -17.29 12.92 -10.70
C ILE A 309 -16.68 12.49 -12.02
N THR A 310 -15.97 13.38 -12.71
CA THR A 310 -15.40 13.05 -14.03
C THR A 310 -14.21 12.10 -13.94
N LYS A 311 -14.18 11.05 -14.78
CA LYS A 311 -13.07 10.08 -14.91
C LYS A 311 -12.11 10.43 -16.06
N ARG A 312 -12.42 11.48 -16.80
CA ARG A 312 -11.65 12.02 -17.92
C ARG A 312 -12.02 13.49 -18.12
N ASP A 313 -11.23 14.19 -18.92
CA ASP A 313 -11.53 15.56 -19.28
C ASP A 313 -12.78 15.61 -20.17
N LEU A 314 -13.75 16.41 -19.77
CA LEU A 314 -15.01 16.65 -20.47
C LEU A 314 -15.15 18.14 -20.82
N PRO A 315 -15.78 18.47 -21.97
CA PRO A 315 -15.94 19.85 -22.41
C PRO A 315 -16.92 20.62 -21.52
N CYS A 316 -16.95 21.94 -21.70
CA CYS A 316 -17.97 22.83 -21.13
C CYS A 316 -19.39 22.35 -21.46
N ASN A 317 -20.31 22.52 -20.52
CA ASN A 317 -21.73 22.26 -20.73
C ASN A 317 -22.56 23.21 -19.85
N GLU A 318 -23.38 24.07 -20.47
CA GLU A 318 -24.24 25.03 -19.77
C GLU A 318 -25.22 24.39 -18.79
N LYS A 319 -25.47 23.09 -18.94
CA LYS A 319 -26.41 22.30 -18.14
C LYS A 319 -25.77 21.67 -16.91
N VAL A 320 -24.46 21.87 -16.70
CA VAL A 320 -23.67 21.19 -15.68
C VAL A 320 -22.86 22.23 -14.92
N ASN A 321 -23.13 22.36 -13.62
CA ASN A 321 -22.37 23.21 -12.73
C ASN A 321 -21.14 22.45 -12.22
N VAL A 322 -20.00 23.14 -12.08
CA VAL A 322 -18.79 22.58 -11.46
C VAL A 322 -18.74 23.03 -10.01
N LEU A 323 -18.73 22.07 -9.09
CA LEU A 323 -18.83 22.30 -7.66
C LEU A 323 -17.46 22.34 -6.98
N ALA A 324 -16.60 21.37 -7.31
CA ALA A 324 -15.29 21.18 -6.70
C ALA A 324 -14.39 20.36 -7.62
N GLN A 325 -13.13 20.25 -7.24
CA GLN A 325 -12.15 19.38 -7.88
C GLN A 325 -11.61 18.38 -6.86
N VAL A 326 -11.57 17.09 -7.23
CA VAL A 326 -10.84 16.06 -6.50
C VAL A 326 -9.35 16.40 -6.55
N LYS A 327 -8.66 16.31 -5.41
CA LYS A 327 -7.23 16.55 -5.30
C LYS A 327 -6.42 15.61 -6.19
N ASP A 328 -5.34 16.14 -6.76
CA ASP A 328 -4.49 15.45 -7.73
C ASP A 328 -4.01 14.08 -7.23
N TYR A 329 -3.64 14.00 -5.95
CA TYR A 329 -3.18 12.75 -5.33
C TYR A 329 -4.27 11.68 -5.24
N ASP A 330 -5.56 12.02 -5.30
CA ASP A 330 -6.67 11.05 -5.26
C ASP A 330 -7.20 10.68 -6.65
N LEU A 331 -6.82 11.40 -7.72
CA LEU A 331 -7.27 11.10 -9.08
C LEU A 331 -6.99 9.65 -9.50
N PRO A 332 -5.84 9.03 -9.14
CA PRO A 332 -5.57 7.63 -9.47
C PRO A 332 -6.56 6.64 -8.84
N LEU A 333 -7.30 7.03 -7.79
CA LEU A 333 -8.35 6.20 -7.19
C LEU A 333 -9.60 6.08 -8.08
N LEU A 334 -9.87 7.05 -8.95
CA LEU A 334 -11.09 7.08 -9.77
C LEU A 334 -11.21 5.89 -10.72
N LYS A 335 -10.08 5.27 -11.12
CA LYS A 335 -10.10 4.06 -11.96
C LYS A 335 -10.66 2.84 -11.22
N TYR A 336 -10.61 2.83 -9.88
CA TYR A 336 -11.12 1.75 -9.04
C TYR A 336 -12.56 1.98 -8.56
N VAL A 337 -13.21 3.06 -9.00
CA VAL A 337 -14.65 3.26 -8.76
C VAL A 337 -15.43 2.45 -9.78
N ASP A 338 -16.11 1.41 -9.29
CA ASP A 338 -16.90 0.42 -10.04
C ASP A 338 -18.37 0.44 -9.57
N SER A 339 -19.15 -0.57 -9.95
CA SER A 339 -20.56 -0.74 -9.57
C SER A 339 -20.75 -0.69 -8.07
N ASP A 340 -21.67 0.16 -7.60
CA ASP A 340 -22.02 0.34 -6.18
C ASP A 340 -20.86 0.69 -5.25
N THR A 341 -19.69 1.09 -5.77
CA THR A 341 -18.58 1.57 -4.94
C THR A 341 -19.04 2.79 -4.12
N GLN A 342 -18.88 2.71 -2.81
CA GLN A 342 -19.15 3.83 -1.91
C GLN A 342 -18.07 4.91 -2.08
N ILE A 343 -18.48 6.17 -2.16
CA ILE A 343 -17.62 7.34 -2.22
C ILE A 343 -17.72 8.09 -0.89
N ILE A 344 -16.58 8.35 -0.26
CA ILE A 344 -16.48 9.17 0.95
C ILE A 344 -15.75 10.45 0.57
N PHE A 345 -16.45 11.58 0.62
CA PHE A 345 -15.79 12.87 0.45
C PHE A 345 -15.14 13.33 1.75
N ARG A 346 -13.95 13.91 1.63
CA ARG A 346 -13.22 14.55 2.73
C ARG A 346 -12.75 15.93 2.32
N ARG A 347 -12.52 16.78 3.31
CA ARG A 347 -11.88 18.08 3.12
C ARG A 347 -10.39 17.86 2.94
N ALA A 348 -9.79 18.44 1.90
CA ALA A 348 -8.33 18.47 1.82
C ALA A 348 -7.74 19.22 3.03
N THR A 349 -6.80 18.61 3.73
CA THR A 349 -6.08 19.28 4.81
C THR A 349 -5.17 20.37 4.24
N LYS A 350 -5.14 21.56 4.86
CA LYS A 350 -4.21 22.63 4.45
C LYS A 350 -2.77 22.14 4.59
N GLY A 351 -2.05 22.02 3.47
CA GLY A 351 -0.62 21.68 3.44
C GLY A 351 -0.28 20.24 3.03
N ALA A 352 -1.22 19.48 2.47
CA ALA A 352 -0.96 18.22 1.78
C ALA A 352 -0.63 18.45 0.30
#